data_AF-A0A0B5AS46-F1
#
_entry.id   AF-A0A0B5AS46-F1
#
_cell.length_a   1.000
_cell.length_b   1.000
_cell.length_c   1.000
_cell.angle_alpha   90.00
_cell.angle_beta   90.00
_cell.angle_gamma   90.00
#
_symmetry.space_group_name_H-M   'P 1'
#
loop_
_entity.id
_entity.type
_entity.pdbx_description
1 polymer ?
#
loop_
_entity_poly.entity_id
_entity_poly.type
_entity_poly.pdbx_seq_one_letter_code
_entity_poly.pdbx_strand_id
1 'polypeptide(L)'
;MSELNNPNGRRSLSSAEQNYLWMSSGGICSFEGCSKRLVSSTNGLLTNTGIKAHIIGHKKGAARHEYMEEYGYTYDTLEDVSNLMLMCYKHSKLIDDKHTREQFPPDMLFKMKEDHEKWVDSWSELKKKNSIALIHKKLGPPITDIEYEGEAPYILLEAVEEQNEFLDFTSEGWKKGKQENEQLAMKFSERLRAREVDAAEIFPLSPVPLLIHMGFLLTDTLTLSIYQFDREKQVWVNNQPVEKEKTAIHLVEESRIEGEKELAVLVSVSGIVKLNDAEEALRRNFDYLSLTIDNPSVKRILYREEVKSIQSRLKGLVEHLIQQQDYEKIHLFYAGPAGLAIEIGRGINPRMWGEVCLYQYDRRTQPRYSRALSLT
;
A
#
# COMPACT_ATOMS: atom_id res chain seq x y z
N MET A 1 3.83 16.45 -52.12
CA MET A 1 3.21 15.59 -53.15
C MET A 1 4.25 14.57 -53.63
N SER A 2 4.20 13.36 -53.09
CA SER A 2 4.76 12.16 -53.72
C SER A 2 4.14 10.94 -53.03
N GLU A 3 2.90 10.63 -53.40
CA GLU A 3 2.31 9.33 -53.10
C GLU A 3 3.15 8.27 -53.84
N LEU A 4 4.06 7.64 -53.09
CA LEU A 4 4.74 6.44 -53.55
C LEU A 4 3.73 5.28 -53.46
N ASN A 5 2.88 5.19 -54.46
CA ASN A 5 2.02 4.04 -54.69
C ASN A 5 2.91 2.81 -54.92
N ASN A 6 2.93 1.94 -53.92
CA ASN A 6 3.53 0.61 -53.98
C ASN A 6 2.76 -0.22 -55.03
N PRO A 7 3.42 -1.00 -55.91
CA PRO A 7 2.79 -1.79 -56.98
C PRO A 7 1.73 -2.82 -56.55
N ASN A 8 1.41 -2.93 -55.26
CA ASN A 8 0.34 -3.77 -54.71
C ASN A 8 -0.89 -3.00 -54.20
N GLY A 9 -0.97 -1.68 -54.37
CA GLY A 9 -2.12 -0.86 -53.92
C GLY A 9 -2.21 -0.69 -52.40
N ARG A 10 -1.11 -0.88 -51.68
CA ARG A 10 -1.06 -0.78 -50.20
C ARG A 10 -0.67 0.62 -49.75
N ARG A 11 -1.39 1.15 -48.76
CA ARG A 11 -0.99 2.36 -48.04
C ARG A 11 0.32 2.10 -47.28
N SER A 12 1.29 2.99 -47.43
CA SER A 12 2.51 2.94 -46.61
C SER A 12 2.22 3.60 -45.26
N LEU A 13 2.58 2.94 -44.15
CA LEU A 13 2.51 3.56 -42.83
C LEU A 13 3.41 4.80 -42.76
N SER A 14 2.88 5.89 -42.24
CA SER A 14 3.65 7.09 -41.89
C SER A 14 4.67 6.78 -40.79
N SER A 15 5.73 7.59 -40.69
CA SER A 15 6.74 7.42 -39.63
C SER A 15 6.13 7.44 -38.22
N ALA A 16 5.08 8.24 -37.99
CA ALA A 16 4.36 8.29 -36.72
C ALA A 16 3.66 6.97 -36.41
N GLU A 17 2.94 6.38 -37.36
CA GLU A 17 2.28 5.08 -37.19
C GLU A 17 3.28 3.95 -36.96
N GLN A 18 4.41 3.97 -37.67
CA GLN A 18 5.48 3.00 -37.44
C GLN A 18 6.05 3.13 -36.03
N ASN A 19 6.39 4.35 -35.61
CA ASN A 19 6.94 4.60 -34.27
C ASN A 19 5.92 4.22 -33.18
N TYR A 20 4.65 4.54 -33.38
CA TYR A 20 3.59 4.19 -32.45
C TYR A 20 3.46 2.66 -32.30
N LEU A 21 3.45 1.90 -33.41
CA LEU A 21 3.40 0.44 -33.35
C LEU A 21 4.62 -0.15 -32.61
N TRP A 22 5.80 0.41 -32.83
CA TRP A 22 7.02 0.01 -32.11
C TRP A 22 6.95 0.32 -30.62
N MET A 23 6.47 1.50 -30.27
CA MET A 23 6.34 1.99 -28.89
C MET A 23 5.29 1.18 -28.12
N SER A 24 4.07 1.04 -28.67
CA SER A 24 2.97 0.26 -28.07
C SER A 24 3.34 -1.22 -27.88
N SER A 25 4.18 -1.77 -28.75
CA SER A 25 4.68 -3.15 -28.61
C SER A 25 5.93 -3.29 -27.72
N GLY A 26 6.50 -2.18 -27.22
CA GLY A 26 7.71 -2.18 -26.38
C GLY A 26 8.97 -2.70 -27.10
N GLY A 27 8.95 -2.78 -28.43
CA GLY A 27 10.00 -3.44 -29.23
C GLY A 27 10.15 -4.95 -28.98
N ILE A 28 9.13 -5.60 -28.42
CA ILE A 28 9.08 -7.04 -28.12
C ILE A 28 8.01 -7.69 -29.02
N CYS A 29 8.23 -8.95 -29.39
CA CYS A 29 7.26 -9.73 -30.15
C CYS A 29 5.91 -9.82 -29.41
N SER A 30 4.83 -9.35 -30.03
CA SER A 30 3.46 -9.40 -29.50
C SER A 30 2.83 -10.80 -29.49
N PHE A 31 3.61 -11.87 -29.62
CA PHE A 31 3.08 -13.23 -29.58
C PHE A 31 3.08 -13.73 -28.14
N GLU A 32 1.97 -14.29 -27.69
CA GLU A 32 1.83 -14.83 -26.34
C GLU A 32 2.97 -15.81 -26.00
N GLY A 33 3.62 -15.61 -24.85
CA GLY A 33 4.77 -16.41 -24.42
C GLY A 33 6.10 -16.10 -25.14
N CYS A 34 6.18 -15.07 -25.99
CA CYS A 34 7.42 -14.68 -26.66
C CYS A 34 8.03 -13.41 -26.06
N SER A 35 9.26 -13.50 -25.54
CA SER A 35 10.01 -12.36 -24.98
C SER A 35 11.09 -11.80 -25.92
N LYS A 36 11.05 -12.14 -27.21
CA LYS A 36 12.10 -11.77 -28.16
C LYS A 36 12.08 -10.27 -28.47
N ARG A 37 13.20 -9.59 -28.20
CA ARG A 37 13.45 -8.21 -28.65
C ARG A 37 13.64 -8.16 -30.16
N LEU A 38 13.05 -7.15 -30.77
CA LEU A 38 12.95 -7.03 -32.23
C LEU A 38 13.96 -6.04 -32.83
N VAL A 39 14.77 -5.39 -31.99
CA VAL A 39 15.99 -4.69 -32.41
C VAL A 39 17.19 -5.43 -31.83
N SER A 40 18.12 -5.82 -32.69
CA SER A 40 19.37 -6.48 -32.30
C SER A 40 20.56 -5.59 -32.63
N SER A 41 21.56 -5.54 -31.75
CA SER A 41 22.85 -4.92 -32.02
C SER A 41 23.85 -6.00 -32.44
N THR A 42 24.52 -5.83 -33.58
CA THR A 42 25.62 -6.70 -34.02
C THR A 42 26.77 -5.82 -34.49
N ASN A 43 27.95 -5.96 -33.88
CA ASN A 43 29.12 -5.11 -34.12
C ASN A 43 28.83 -3.61 -33.97
N GLY A 44 27.95 -3.22 -33.03
CA GLY A 44 27.57 -1.83 -32.79
C GLY A 44 26.51 -1.26 -33.74
N LEU A 45 26.07 -2.03 -34.74
CA LEU A 45 25.01 -1.63 -35.67
C LEU A 45 23.66 -2.20 -35.21
N LEU A 46 22.65 -1.33 -35.14
CA LEU A 46 21.27 -1.71 -34.82
C LEU A 46 20.57 -2.25 -36.07
N THR A 47 20.00 -3.44 -35.95
CA THR A 47 19.23 -4.10 -37.02
C THR A 47 17.80 -4.32 -36.55
N ASN A 48 16.84 -3.87 -37.36
CA ASN A 48 15.43 -4.18 -37.16
C ASN A 48 15.16 -5.63 -37.61
N THR A 49 14.70 -6.45 -36.68
CA THR A 49 14.29 -7.85 -36.89
C THR A 49 12.79 -8.07 -36.67
N GLY A 50 12.05 -6.99 -36.40
CA GLY A 50 10.60 -6.97 -36.22
C GLY A 50 9.85 -6.91 -37.54
N ILE A 51 8.71 -7.59 -37.57
CA ILE A 51 7.82 -7.70 -38.71
C ILE A 51 6.46 -7.18 -38.30
N LYS A 52 5.90 -6.30 -39.14
CA LYS A 52 4.52 -5.83 -39.01
C LYS A 52 3.64 -6.89 -39.64
N ALA A 53 2.94 -7.65 -38.80
CA ALA A 53 2.05 -8.71 -39.23
C ALA A 53 0.60 -8.22 -39.19
N HIS A 54 -0.16 -8.52 -40.23
CA HIS A 54 -1.57 -8.17 -40.30
C HIS A 54 -2.41 -9.20 -39.53
N ILE A 55 -3.34 -8.71 -38.71
CA ILE A 55 -4.37 -9.55 -38.10
C ILE A 55 -5.35 -9.96 -39.21
N ILE A 56 -5.97 -9.02 -39.91
CA ILE A 56 -6.76 -9.26 -41.11
C ILE A 56 -5.87 -9.07 -42.36
N GLY A 57 -5.65 -10.15 -43.12
CA GLY A 57 -4.77 -10.12 -44.29
C GLY A 57 -5.27 -9.20 -45.41
N HIS A 58 -4.35 -8.57 -46.15
CA HIS A 58 -4.70 -7.55 -47.15
C HIS A 58 -5.27 -8.11 -48.47
N LYS A 59 -4.81 -9.27 -48.94
CA LYS A 59 -5.18 -9.82 -50.26
C LYS A 59 -6.29 -10.86 -50.12
N LYS A 60 -7.17 -10.95 -51.12
CA LYS A 60 -8.14 -12.05 -51.21
C LYS A 60 -7.42 -13.41 -51.17
N GLY A 61 -7.81 -14.26 -50.22
CA GLY A 61 -7.17 -15.56 -49.94
C GLY A 61 -5.98 -15.51 -48.98
N ALA A 62 -5.55 -14.33 -48.52
CA ALA A 62 -4.63 -14.19 -47.39
C ALA A 62 -5.33 -14.63 -46.08
N ALA A 63 -4.53 -14.91 -45.05
CA ALA A 63 -5.06 -15.35 -43.77
C ALA A 63 -6.08 -14.33 -43.23
N ARG A 64 -7.29 -14.83 -42.88
CA ARG A 64 -8.39 -14.08 -42.25
C ARG A 64 -8.98 -12.95 -43.09
N HIS A 65 -8.68 -12.83 -44.38
CA HIS A 65 -9.23 -11.76 -45.23
C HIS A 65 -10.76 -11.86 -45.36
N GLU A 66 -11.31 -13.07 -45.25
CA GLU A 66 -12.76 -13.34 -45.26
C GLU A 66 -13.52 -12.63 -44.12
N TYR A 67 -12.85 -12.27 -43.03
CA TYR A 67 -13.44 -11.55 -41.89
C TYR A 67 -13.32 -10.02 -42.00
N MET A 68 -12.82 -9.50 -43.13
CA MET A 68 -12.55 -8.06 -43.28
C MET A 68 -13.75 -7.18 -42.94
N GLU A 69 -14.93 -7.47 -43.50
CA GLU A 69 -16.14 -6.67 -43.27
C GLU A 69 -16.71 -6.85 -41.86
N GLU A 70 -16.61 -8.07 -41.29
CA GLU A 70 -17.09 -8.39 -39.95
C GLU A 70 -16.38 -7.58 -38.86
N TYR A 71 -15.08 -7.37 -39.01
CA TYR A 71 -14.26 -6.58 -38.09
C TYR A 71 -14.18 -5.10 -38.48
N GLY A 72 -15.03 -4.65 -39.42
CA GLY A 72 -15.16 -3.24 -39.79
C GLY A 72 -13.98 -2.68 -40.60
N TYR A 73 -13.18 -3.54 -41.23
CA TYR A 73 -12.09 -3.12 -42.10
C TYR A 73 -12.55 -2.96 -43.55
N THR A 74 -11.87 -2.08 -44.26
CA THR A 74 -11.97 -1.87 -45.70
C THR A 74 -10.57 -1.98 -46.30
N TYR A 75 -10.44 -2.09 -47.62
CA TYR A 75 -9.13 -2.09 -48.26
C TYR A 75 -8.26 -0.88 -47.87
N ASP A 76 -8.87 0.26 -47.57
CA ASP A 76 -8.16 1.49 -47.18
C ASP A 76 -7.66 1.46 -45.72
N THR A 77 -8.31 0.69 -44.85
CA THR A 77 -8.00 0.60 -43.41
C THR A 77 -7.23 -0.65 -43.00
N LEU A 78 -6.95 -1.57 -43.93
CA LEU A 78 -6.18 -2.79 -43.64
C LEU A 78 -4.73 -2.52 -43.19
N GLU A 79 -4.19 -1.36 -43.52
CA GLU A 79 -2.84 -0.94 -43.08
C GLU A 79 -2.86 -0.11 -41.78
N ASP A 80 -4.02 0.06 -41.15
CA ASP A 80 -4.14 0.78 -39.89
C ASP A 80 -3.48 0.01 -38.75
N VAL A 81 -2.86 0.76 -37.83
CA VAL A 81 -2.14 0.20 -36.68
C VAL A 81 -3.00 -0.73 -35.83
N SER A 82 -4.32 -0.50 -35.76
CA SER A 82 -5.25 -1.38 -35.06
C SER A 82 -5.24 -2.81 -35.62
N ASN A 83 -4.98 -2.98 -36.92
CA ASN A 83 -4.91 -4.27 -37.62
C ASN A 83 -3.49 -4.88 -37.61
N LEU A 84 -2.52 -4.25 -36.96
CA LEU A 84 -1.11 -4.65 -37.05
C LEU A 84 -0.56 -5.08 -35.70
N MET A 85 0.19 -6.18 -35.71
CA MET A 85 1.00 -6.65 -34.58
C MET A 85 2.48 -6.58 -34.94
N LEU A 86 3.33 -6.31 -33.94
CA LEU A 86 4.78 -6.33 -34.14
C LEU A 86 5.34 -7.67 -33.66
N MET A 87 5.88 -8.47 -34.58
CA MET A 87 6.27 -9.85 -34.28
C MET A 87 7.69 -10.18 -34.75
N CYS A 88 8.29 -11.21 -34.17
CA CYS A 88 9.49 -11.80 -34.75
C CYS A 88 9.16 -12.59 -36.03
N TYR A 89 10.17 -12.83 -36.87
CA TYR A 89 10.01 -13.62 -38.10
C TYR A 89 9.26 -14.93 -37.89
N LYS A 90 9.68 -15.74 -36.89
CA LYS A 90 9.06 -17.04 -36.59
C LYS A 90 7.56 -16.92 -36.38
N HIS A 91 7.11 -16.03 -35.50
CA HIS A 91 5.69 -15.92 -35.14
C HIS A 91 4.86 -15.24 -36.22
N SER A 92 5.42 -14.25 -36.94
CA SER A 92 4.73 -13.67 -38.11
C SER A 92 4.44 -14.72 -39.20
N LYS A 93 5.33 -15.72 -39.37
CA LYS A 93 5.09 -16.83 -40.29
C LYS A 93 4.11 -17.85 -39.73
N LEU A 94 4.18 -18.13 -38.44
CA LEU A 94 3.30 -19.10 -37.78
C LEU A 94 1.82 -18.72 -37.91
N ILE A 95 1.47 -17.44 -37.74
CA ILE A 95 0.07 -17.00 -37.80
C ILE A 95 -0.49 -16.96 -39.23
N ASP A 96 0.38 -16.90 -40.25
CA ASP A 96 0.00 -16.76 -41.66
C ASP A 96 0.19 -18.04 -42.49
N ASP A 97 0.88 -19.04 -41.95
CA ASP A 97 1.14 -20.29 -42.67
C ASP A 97 -0.15 -21.05 -42.96
N LYS A 98 -0.24 -21.60 -44.17
CA LYS A 98 -1.43 -22.28 -44.68
C LYS A 98 -1.90 -23.45 -43.81
N HIS A 99 -0.99 -24.07 -43.05
CA HIS A 99 -1.28 -25.22 -42.19
C HIS A 99 -1.69 -24.84 -40.76
N THR A 100 -1.35 -23.63 -40.31
CA THR A 100 -1.55 -23.21 -38.91
C THR A 100 -2.46 -22.00 -38.76
N ARG A 101 -2.70 -21.22 -39.82
CA ARG A 101 -3.50 -19.98 -39.77
C ARG A 101 -4.92 -20.15 -39.20
N GLU A 102 -5.51 -21.33 -39.34
CA GLU A 102 -6.84 -21.64 -38.76
C GLU A 102 -6.82 -21.70 -37.23
N GLN A 103 -5.65 -21.93 -36.61
CA GLN A 103 -5.48 -21.93 -35.15
C GLN A 103 -5.40 -20.52 -34.56
N PHE A 104 -5.33 -19.49 -35.41
CA PHE A 104 -5.18 -18.09 -35.01
C PHE A 104 -6.33 -17.28 -35.62
N PRO A 105 -7.56 -17.40 -35.10
CA PRO A 105 -8.69 -16.58 -35.55
C PRO A 105 -8.51 -15.10 -35.16
N PRO A 106 -9.22 -14.15 -35.80
CA PRO A 106 -9.02 -12.73 -35.53
C PRO A 106 -9.20 -12.35 -34.07
N ASP A 107 -10.25 -12.83 -33.37
CA ASP A 107 -10.50 -12.55 -31.95
C ASP A 107 -9.29 -12.85 -31.05
N MET A 108 -8.62 -13.98 -31.30
CA MET A 108 -7.45 -14.38 -30.54
C MET A 108 -6.29 -13.41 -30.77
N LEU A 109 -6.05 -12.99 -32.01
CA LEU A 109 -4.95 -12.09 -32.35
C LEU A 109 -5.21 -10.65 -31.88
N PHE A 110 -6.45 -10.16 -31.97
CA PHE A 110 -6.83 -8.87 -31.40
C PHE A 110 -6.68 -8.87 -29.89
N LYS A 111 -7.14 -9.92 -29.21
CA LYS A 111 -6.94 -10.08 -27.77
C LYS A 111 -5.46 -10.14 -27.40
N MET A 112 -4.66 -10.90 -28.14
CA MET A 112 -3.21 -11.03 -27.92
C MET A 112 -2.49 -9.68 -28.10
N LYS A 113 -2.90 -8.88 -29.10
CA LYS A 113 -2.41 -7.51 -29.29
C LYS A 113 -2.80 -6.64 -28.09
N GLU A 114 -4.07 -6.62 -27.73
CA GLU A 114 -4.59 -5.81 -26.63
C GLU A 114 -3.89 -6.12 -25.30
N ASP A 115 -3.76 -7.40 -24.96
CA ASP A 115 -3.11 -7.85 -23.73
C ASP A 115 -1.61 -7.46 -23.71
N HIS A 116 -0.91 -7.58 -24.85
CA HIS A 116 0.50 -7.18 -24.96
C HIS A 116 0.68 -5.67 -24.85
N GLU A 117 -0.16 -4.88 -25.52
CA GLU A 117 -0.08 -3.42 -25.49
C GLU A 117 -0.41 -2.86 -24.10
N LYS A 118 -1.40 -3.43 -23.40
CA LYS A 118 -1.66 -3.11 -21.99
C LYS A 118 -0.48 -3.42 -21.08
N TRP A 119 0.20 -4.55 -21.30
CA TRP A 119 1.39 -4.92 -20.54
C TRP A 119 2.57 -3.95 -20.77
N VAL A 120 2.74 -3.44 -21.99
CA VAL A 120 3.74 -2.41 -22.28
C VAL A 120 3.35 -1.06 -21.68
N ASP A 121 2.08 -0.68 -21.78
CA ASP A 121 1.58 0.58 -21.24
C ASP A 121 1.75 0.66 -19.71
N SER A 122 1.58 -0.48 -19.02
CA SER A 122 1.82 -0.58 -17.58
C SER A 122 3.28 -0.32 -17.18
N TRP A 123 4.25 -0.39 -18.11
CA TRP A 123 5.63 0.03 -17.82
C TRP A 123 5.74 1.52 -17.51
N SER A 124 4.84 2.34 -18.06
CA SER A 124 4.79 3.78 -17.81
C SER A 124 4.04 4.13 -16.51
N GLU A 125 3.05 3.31 -16.13
CA GLU A 125 2.32 3.41 -14.86
C GLU A 125 3.16 2.97 -13.66
N LEU A 126 4.24 2.21 -13.88
CA LEU A 126 5.28 1.90 -12.89
C LEU A 126 6.18 3.11 -12.52
N LYS A 127 5.67 4.34 -12.57
CA LYS A 127 6.22 5.41 -11.72
C LYS A 127 5.85 5.07 -10.28
N LYS A 128 6.62 4.17 -9.66
CA LYS A 128 6.58 3.99 -8.22
C LYS A 128 6.71 5.37 -7.60
N LYS A 129 5.68 5.71 -6.84
CA LYS A 129 5.58 6.95 -6.09
C LYS A 129 6.73 7.06 -5.10
N ASN A 130 7.18 8.27 -4.81
CA ASN A 130 8.28 8.51 -3.89
C ASN A 130 7.77 8.56 -2.45
N SER A 131 8.51 7.95 -1.52
CA SER A 131 8.20 7.98 -0.10
C SER A 131 9.38 8.39 0.77
N ILE A 132 9.06 8.82 1.99
CA ILE A 132 10.02 8.92 3.11
C ILE A 132 9.54 7.99 4.22
N ALA A 133 10.46 7.21 4.77
CA ALA A 133 10.19 6.34 5.89
C ALA A 133 10.38 7.07 7.23
N LEU A 134 9.52 6.77 8.20
CA LEU A 134 9.74 7.01 9.62
C LEU A 134 9.93 5.66 10.32
N ILE A 135 11.16 5.37 10.74
CA ILE A 135 11.48 4.17 11.52
C ILE A 135 11.49 4.58 12.99
N HIS A 136 10.46 4.18 13.72
CA HIS A 136 10.37 4.44 15.15
C HIS A 136 10.43 3.10 15.90
N LYS A 137 11.66 2.70 16.23
CA LYS A 137 11.95 1.36 16.75
C LYS A 137 12.81 1.44 18.01
N LYS A 138 12.19 1.40 19.18
CA LYS A 138 12.89 1.50 20.46
C LYS A 138 12.84 0.21 21.28
N LEU A 139 12.50 -0.92 20.64
CA LEU A 139 12.51 -2.25 21.24
C LEU A 139 13.52 -3.15 20.52
N GLY A 140 14.52 -3.68 21.25
CA GLY A 140 15.54 -4.56 20.69
C GLY A 140 16.52 -3.86 19.73
N PRO A 141 17.42 -4.62 19.09
CA PRO A 141 18.53 -4.07 18.29
C PRO A 141 18.06 -3.40 17.00
N PRO A 142 18.73 -2.35 16.49
CA PRO A 142 18.35 -1.66 15.26
C PRO A 142 18.15 -2.60 14.06
N ILE A 143 17.24 -2.24 13.16
CA ILE A 143 17.10 -2.87 11.85
C ILE A 143 17.93 -2.12 10.81
N THR A 144 18.51 -2.87 9.87
CA THR A 144 19.22 -2.35 8.70
C THR A 144 18.41 -2.46 7.42
N ASP A 145 17.37 -3.30 7.44
CA ASP A 145 16.61 -3.68 6.26
C ASP A 145 15.10 -3.66 6.56
N ILE A 146 14.31 -3.30 5.56
CA ILE A 146 12.84 -3.32 5.59
C ILE A 146 12.37 -4.32 4.54
N GLU A 147 12.05 -5.53 4.98
CA GLU A 147 11.46 -6.55 4.12
C GLU A 147 9.94 -6.38 4.09
N TYR A 148 9.36 -6.29 2.89
CA TYR A 148 7.91 -6.15 2.69
C TYR A 148 7.28 -7.50 2.32
N GLU A 149 6.02 -7.70 2.70
CA GLU A 149 5.20 -8.75 2.10
C GLU A 149 4.84 -8.35 0.65
N GLY A 150 5.57 -8.90 -0.32
CA GLY A 150 5.40 -8.61 -1.75
C GLY A 150 6.36 -7.53 -2.27
N GLU A 151 5.93 -6.81 -3.30
CA GLU A 151 6.76 -5.75 -3.90
C GLU A 151 6.67 -4.46 -3.08
N ALA A 152 7.81 -3.78 -2.89
CA ALA A 152 7.86 -2.47 -2.26
C ALA A 152 6.95 -1.47 -3.01
N PRO A 153 5.96 -0.86 -2.32
CA PRO A 153 4.92 -0.06 -2.98
C PRO A 153 5.40 1.31 -3.44
N TYR A 154 6.51 1.80 -2.89
CA TYR A 154 7.09 3.11 -3.18
C TYR A 154 8.60 2.99 -3.44
N ILE A 155 9.18 4.02 -4.06
CA ILE A 155 10.62 4.26 -4.03
C ILE A 155 10.94 5.03 -2.75
N LEU A 156 11.65 4.37 -1.82
CA LEU A 156 12.08 5.00 -0.59
C LEU A 156 13.24 5.95 -0.85
N LEU A 157 13.01 7.26 -0.72
CA LEU A 157 14.02 8.29 -0.97
C LEU A 157 14.94 8.52 0.23
N GLU A 158 14.41 8.44 1.44
CA GLU A 158 15.10 8.74 2.69
C GLU A 158 14.37 8.08 3.86
N ALA A 159 15.11 7.79 4.94
CA ALA A 159 14.53 7.38 6.21
C ALA A 159 14.89 8.38 7.31
N VAL A 160 13.90 8.77 8.11
CA VAL A 160 14.06 9.47 9.38
C VAL A 160 13.86 8.44 10.47
N GLU A 161 14.85 8.25 11.33
CA GLU A 161 14.85 7.12 12.26
C GLU A 161 15.21 7.50 13.69
N GLU A 162 14.61 6.77 14.63
CA GLU A 162 15.01 6.67 16.02
C GLU A 162 14.98 5.19 16.41
N GLN A 163 16.18 4.61 16.56
CA GLN A 163 16.37 3.18 16.78
C GLN A 163 17.05 2.85 18.12
N ASN A 164 17.30 3.85 18.98
CA ASN A 164 17.89 3.60 20.28
C ASN A 164 16.89 2.88 21.19
N GLU A 165 17.34 1.78 21.79
CA GLU A 165 16.50 0.98 22.67
C GLU A 165 16.06 1.79 23.90
N PHE A 166 14.77 1.76 24.20
CA PHE A 166 14.19 2.44 25.34
C PHE A 166 14.23 1.52 26.57
N LEU A 167 15.14 1.83 27.50
CA LEU A 167 15.40 1.02 28.68
C LEU A 167 15.02 1.70 30.00
N ASP A 168 14.79 3.02 29.97
CA ASP A 168 14.44 3.81 31.16
C ASP A 168 12.93 4.00 31.27
N PHE A 169 12.26 3.14 32.02
CA PHE A 169 10.82 3.18 32.25
C PHE A 169 10.42 4.06 33.46
N THR A 170 11.32 4.92 33.94
CA THR A 170 11.01 5.90 35.00
C THR A 170 10.28 7.11 34.42
N SER A 171 9.75 7.97 35.29
CA SER A 171 9.11 9.23 34.87
C SER A 171 10.04 10.13 34.06
N GLU A 172 11.34 10.16 34.38
CA GLU A 172 12.31 10.96 33.63
C GLU A 172 12.61 10.31 32.26
N GLY A 173 12.73 8.98 32.22
CA GLY A 173 12.86 8.24 30.97
C GLY A 173 11.70 8.48 30.00
N TRP A 174 10.45 8.45 30.49
CA TRP A 174 9.28 8.77 29.68
C TRP A 174 9.26 10.22 29.20
N LYS A 175 9.64 11.18 30.05
CA LYS A 175 9.75 12.59 29.68
C LYS A 175 10.78 12.80 28.58
N LYS A 176 11.95 12.17 28.70
CA LYS A 176 12.99 12.16 27.68
C LYS A 176 12.49 11.52 26.38
N GLY A 177 11.85 10.35 26.47
CA GLY A 177 11.28 9.66 25.31
C GLY A 177 10.20 10.49 24.60
N LYS A 178 9.38 11.25 25.35
CA LYS A 178 8.42 12.20 24.81
C LYS A 178 9.11 13.32 24.01
N GLN A 179 10.17 13.91 24.56
CA GLN A 179 10.95 14.96 23.89
C GLN A 179 11.66 14.44 22.61
N GLU A 180 12.22 13.23 22.66
CA GLU A 180 12.84 12.57 21.50
C GLU A 180 11.80 12.34 20.39
N ASN A 181 10.57 11.92 20.73
CA ASN A 181 9.47 11.80 19.78
C ASN A 181 9.11 13.14 19.12
N GLU A 182 9.03 14.23 19.89
CA GLU A 182 8.73 15.57 19.37
C GLU A 182 9.80 16.04 18.37
N GLN A 183 11.07 15.82 18.70
CA GLN A 183 12.19 16.14 17.82
C GLN A 183 12.17 15.30 16.55
N LEU A 184 11.90 14.00 16.68
CA LEU A 184 11.79 13.09 15.54
C LEU A 184 10.65 13.48 14.60
N ALA A 185 9.47 13.78 15.15
CA ALA A 185 8.30 14.22 14.38
C ALA A 185 8.55 15.56 13.68
N MET A 186 9.24 16.50 14.33
CA MET A 186 9.63 17.78 13.73
C MET A 186 10.59 17.56 12.55
N LYS A 187 11.65 16.77 12.75
CA LYS A 187 12.61 16.41 11.69
C LYS A 187 11.92 15.70 10.52
N PHE A 188 11.00 14.79 10.81
CA PHE A 188 10.22 14.08 9.80
C PHE A 188 9.36 15.05 8.98
N SER A 189 8.64 15.96 9.64
CA SER A 189 7.80 16.98 8.99
C SER A 189 8.61 17.96 8.14
N GLU A 190 9.82 18.31 8.56
CA GLU A 190 10.75 19.11 7.75
C GLU A 190 11.18 18.38 6.47
N ARG A 191 11.50 17.09 6.57
CA ARG A 191 11.87 16.27 5.41
C ARG A 191 10.70 16.09 4.43
N LEU A 192 9.48 15.90 4.93
CA LEU A 192 8.27 15.81 4.11
C LEU A 192 8.01 17.10 3.33
N ARG A 193 8.24 18.27 3.93
CA ARG A 193 8.05 19.57 3.25
C ARG A 193 9.18 19.92 2.28
N ALA A 194 10.39 19.42 2.52
CA ALA A 194 11.56 19.74 1.70
C ALA A 194 11.64 18.94 0.39
N ARG A 195 10.80 17.92 0.20
CA ARG A 195 10.83 17.04 -0.97
C ARG A 195 9.44 16.89 -1.58
N GLU A 196 9.39 16.70 -2.89
CA GLU A 196 8.17 16.22 -3.55
C GLU A 196 8.03 14.72 -3.28
N VAL A 197 7.18 14.37 -2.32
CA VAL A 197 6.89 12.98 -1.92
C VAL A 197 5.39 12.72 -2.01
N ASP A 198 5.04 11.52 -2.42
CA ASP A 198 3.65 11.10 -2.60
C ASP A 198 3.06 10.48 -1.33
N ALA A 199 3.91 9.87 -0.51
CA ALA A 199 3.51 9.14 0.68
C ALA A 199 4.57 9.17 1.77
N ALA A 200 4.15 8.87 2.99
CA ALA A 200 5.05 8.58 4.09
C ALA A 200 4.79 7.18 4.63
N GLU A 201 5.86 6.46 4.94
CA GLU A 201 5.82 5.07 5.38
C GLU A 201 6.28 4.97 6.83
N ILE A 202 5.44 4.47 7.73
CA ILE A 202 5.72 4.44 9.17
C ILE A 202 5.97 2.99 9.58
N PHE A 203 7.13 2.74 10.20
CA PHE A 203 7.56 1.43 10.69
C PHE A 203 7.67 1.45 12.23
N PRO A 204 6.55 1.20 12.94
CA PRO A 204 6.49 1.32 14.40
C PRO A 204 6.90 0.01 15.10
N LEU A 205 7.89 0.08 15.99
CA LEU A 205 8.28 -1.00 16.89
C LEU A 205 8.91 -0.46 18.19
N SER A 206 8.13 0.32 18.93
CA SER A 206 8.52 1.00 20.18
C SER A 206 7.53 0.69 21.31
N PRO A 207 7.84 1.06 22.58
CA PRO A 207 6.86 1.00 23.67
C PRO A 207 5.55 1.72 23.30
N VAL A 208 4.42 1.11 23.67
CA VAL A 208 3.07 1.54 23.29
C VAL A 208 2.81 3.03 23.57
N PRO A 209 3.14 3.60 24.76
CA PRO A 209 2.93 5.02 25.01
C PRO A 209 3.64 5.93 24.01
N LEU A 210 4.87 5.59 23.61
CA LEU A 210 5.62 6.37 22.62
C LEU A 210 5.04 6.21 21.21
N LEU A 211 4.45 5.06 20.87
CA LEU A 211 3.76 4.88 19.60
C LEU A 211 2.49 5.72 19.51
N ILE A 212 1.64 5.70 20.54
CA ILE A 212 0.42 6.52 20.58
C ILE A 212 0.81 8.01 20.55
N HIS A 213 1.83 8.42 21.31
CA HIS A 213 2.33 9.79 21.24
C HIS A 213 2.84 10.18 19.85
N MET A 214 3.60 9.31 19.19
CA MET A 214 4.04 9.56 17.81
C MET A 214 2.85 9.72 16.87
N GLY A 215 1.82 8.87 16.99
CA GLY A 215 0.58 9.04 16.25
C GLY A 215 -0.08 10.40 16.48
N PHE A 216 -0.17 10.85 17.73
CA PHE A 216 -0.71 12.16 18.09
C PHE A 216 0.05 13.33 17.45
N LEU A 217 1.36 13.20 17.26
CA LEU A 217 2.17 14.21 16.55
C LEU A 217 1.98 14.17 15.03
N LEU A 218 1.64 13.00 14.46
CA LEU A 218 1.49 12.76 13.02
C LEU A 218 0.07 13.07 12.51
N THR A 219 -0.41 14.29 12.75
CA THR A 219 -1.75 14.77 12.31
C THR A 219 -1.77 15.39 10.91
N ASP A 220 -0.64 15.35 10.19
CA ASP A 220 -0.50 16.01 8.89
C ASP A 220 -1.37 15.39 7.77
N THR A 221 -1.65 16.20 6.74
CA THR A 221 -2.59 15.95 5.63
C THR A 221 -2.10 14.95 4.56
N LEU A 222 -0.86 14.46 4.68
CA LEU A 222 -0.27 13.51 3.74
C LEU A 222 -0.78 12.07 3.95
N THR A 223 -0.75 11.28 2.87
CA THR A 223 -1.10 9.85 2.93
C THR A 223 -0.02 9.09 3.70
N LEU A 224 -0.35 8.65 4.93
CA LEU A 224 0.50 7.76 5.71
C LEU A 224 0.14 6.29 5.46
N SER A 225 1.17 5.49 5.22
CA SER A 225 1.12 4.03 5.20
C SER A 225 1.77 3.52 6.49
N ILE A 226 0.96 3.09 7.45
CA ILE A 226 1.43 2.63 8.75
C ILE A 226 1.52 1.12 8.75
N TYR A 227 2.74 0.59 8.85
CA TYR A 227 3.01 -0.83 8.74
C TYR A 227 2.89 -1.55 10.09
N GLN A 228 2.71 -2.86 10.01
CA GLN A 228 2.79 -3.78 11.15
C GLN A 228 3.83 -4.85 10.83
N PHE A 229 4.59 -5.28 11.84
CA PHE A 229 5.58 -6.33 11.66
C PHE A 229 4.96 -7.69 11.92
N ASP A 230 4.85 -8.52 10.88
CA ASP A 230 4.43 -9.92 11.00
C ASP A 230 5.61 -10.74 11.53
N ARG A 231 5.53 -11.14 12.80
CA ARG A 231 6.59 -11.89 13.47
C ARG A 231 6.72 -13.33 12.98
N GLU A 232 5.73 -13.91 12.31
CA GLU A 232 5.86 -15.27 11.78
C GLU A 232 6.60 -15.26 10.45
N LYS A 233 6.24 -14.30 9.60
CA LYS A 233 6.84 -14.13 8.28
C LYS A 233 8.12 -13.30 8.29
N GLN A 234 8.38 -12.58 9.39
CA GLN A 234 9.51 -11.64 9.54
C GLN A 234 9.50 -10.50 8.52
N VAL A 235 8.30 -10.07 8.08
CA VAL A 235 8.13 -8.99 7.09
C VAL A 235 7.17 -7.92 7.59
N TRP A 236 7.28 -6.73 7.01
CA TRP A 236 6.35 -5.62 7.22
C TRP A 236 5.14 -5.74 6.30
N VAL A 237 3.96 -5.60 6.88
CA VAL A 237 2.67 -5.71 6.21
C VAL A 237 1.84 -4.44 6.39
N ASN A 238 1.08 -4.06 5.37
CA ASN A 238 0.12 -2.95 5.44
C ASN A 238 -1.18 -3.31 4.75
N ASN A 239 -1.14 -3.70 3.48
CA ASN A 239 -2.32 -4.13 2.74
C ASN A 239 -2.44 -5.65 2.75
N GLN A 240 -3.68 -6.14 2.80
CA GLN A 240 -3.95 -7.56 2.72
C GLN A 240 -3.63 -8.09 1.32
N PRO A 241 -2.93 -9.22 1.16
CA PRO A 241 -2.73 -9.86 -0.14
C PRO A 241 -4.07 -10.18 -0.81
N VAL A 242 -4.16 -10.00 -2.13
CA VAL A 242 -5.39 -10.18 -2.93
C VAL A 242 -5.98 -11.59 -2.76
N GLU A 243 -5.14 -12.59 -2.54
CA GLU A 243 -5.51 -14.00 -2.41
C GLU A 243 -6.09 -14.37 -1.03
N LYS A 244 -5.99 -13.49 -0.03
CA LYS A 244 -6.42 -13.80 1.34
C LYS A 244 -7.89 -13.42 1.53
N GLU A 245 -8.72 -14.35 2.01
CA GLU A 245 -10.12 -14.05 2.35
C GLU A 245 -10.22 -12.98 3.46
N LYS A 246 -11.15 -12.05 3.29
CA LYS A 246 -11.46 -11.06 4.33
C LYS A 246 -12.12 -11.77 5.50
N THR A 247 -11.42 -11.84 6.63
CA THR A 247 -12.00 -12.38 7.85
C THR A 247 -12.75 -11.27 8.56
N ALA A 248 -14.04 -11.48 8.86
CA ALA A 248 -14.78 -10.51 9.66
C ALA A 248 -14.20 -10.47 11.09
N ILE A 249 -14.14 -9.25 11.65
CA ILE A 249 -13.82 -9.01 13.06
C ILE A 249 -15.11 -8.58 13.73
N HIS A 250 -15.39 -9.15 14.89
CA HIS A 250 -16.47 -8.72 15.74
C HIS A 250 -15.91 -7.92 16.92
N LEU A 251 -16.48 -6.75 17.16
CA LEU A 251 -16.11 -5.87 18.26
C LEU A 251 -17.14 -6.01 19.38
N VAL A 252 -16.66 -6.29 20.58
CA VAL A 252 -17.43 -6.34 21.82
C VAL A 252 -17.16 -5.05 22.59
N GLU A 253 -18.24 -4.38 22.96
CA GLU A 253 -18.23 -3.09 23.63
C GLU A 253 -18.91 -3.20 24.97
N GLU A 254 -18.26 -2.68 26.00
CA GLU A 254 -18.81 -2.61 27.34
C GLU A 254 -18.53 -1.23 27.91
N SER A 255 -19.48 -0.66 28.64
CA SER A 255 -19.28 0.63 29.32
C SER A 255 -20.06 0.70 30.62
N ARG A 256 -19.54 1.50 31.56
CA ARG A 256 -20.22 1.89 32.80
C ARG A 256 -20.00 3.38 33.00
N ILE A 257 -21.10 4.12 32.99
CA ILE A 257 -21.12 5.59 33.07
C ILE A 257 -21.86 5.96 34.36
N GLU A 258 -21.12 6.43 35.35
CA GLU A 258 -21.60 6.84 36.68
C GLU A 258 -21.51 8.36 36.90
N GLY A 259 -21.05 9.11 35.88
CA GLY A 259 -20.97 10.57 35.90
C GLY A 259 -19.65 11.08 36.50
N GLU A 260 -18.60 10.26 36.42
CA GLU A 260 -17.27 10.62 36.89
C GLU A 260 -16.55 11.57 35.92
N LYS A 261 -15.55 12.30 36.42
CA LYS A 261 -14.74 13.23 35.61
C LYS A 261 -13.59 12.56 34.85
N GLU A 262 -13.32 11.30 35.13
CA GLU A 262 -12.25 10.53 34.49
C GLU A 262 -12.84 9.31 33.79
N LEU A 263 -12.36 9.03 32.57
CA LEU A 263 -12.78 7.89 31.75
C LEU A 263 -11.61 6.92 31.58
N ALA A 264 -11.78 5.64 31.93
CA ALA A 264 -10.84 4.58 31.57
C ALA A 264 -11.24 3.93 30.24
N VAL A 265 -10.35 3.97 29.25
CA VAL A 265 -10.53 3.35 27.93
C VAL A 265 -9.62 2.14 27.82
N LEU A 266 -10.21 0.95 27.73
CA LEU A 266 -9.53 -0.33 27.68
C LEU A 266 -9.63 -0.91 26.27
N VAL A 267 -8.49 -1.12 25.61
CA VAL A 267 -8.43 -1.62 24.22
C VAL A 267 -7.74 -2.97 24.18
N SER A 268 -8.50 -4.02 23.87
CA SER A 268 -8.06 -5.43 23.90
C SER A 268 -8.07 -6.05 22.52
N VAL A 269 -6.90 -6.09 21.87
CA VAL A 269 -6.72 -6.55 20.48
C VAL A 269 -5.73 -7.71 20.41
N SER A 270 -4.52 -7.53 20.96
CA SER A 270 -3.49 -8.58 20.99
C SER A 270 -3.52 -9.41 22.29
N GLY A 271 -4.23 -8.92 23.29
CA GLY A 271 -4.45 -9.55 24.59
C GLY A 271 -5.56 -8.81 25.35
N ILE A 272 -5.98 -9.37 26.49
CA ILE A 272 -7.04 -8.80 27.32
C ILE A 272 -6.46 -7.79 28.31
N VAL A 273 -6.95 -6.55 28.24
CA VAL A 273 -6.78 -5.55 29.29
C VAL A 273 -7.85 -5.79 30.35
N LYS A 274 -7.44 -6.14 31.57
CA LYS A 274 -8.38 -6.45 32.66
C LYS A 274 -8.82 -5.18 33.38
N LEU A 275 -10.11 -5.05 33.65
CA LEU A 275 -10.66 -3.93 34.42
C LEU A 275 -9.96 -3.78 35.78
N ASN A 276 -9.73 -4.88 36.50
CA ASN A 276 -9.02 -4.86 37.79
C ASN A 276 -7.61 -4.28 37.69
N ASP A 277 -6.89 -4.49 36.58
CA ASP A 277 -5.55 -3.94 36.40
C ASP A 277 -5.62 -2.39 36.21
N ALA A 278 -6.70 -1.88 35.61
CA ALA A 278 -6.97 -0.43 35.50
C ALA A 278 -7.43 0.17 36.84
N GLU A 279 -8.34 -0.49 37.56
CA GLU A 279 -8.79 -0.09 38.90
C GLU A 279 -7.60 0.05 39.86
N GLU A 280 -6.68 -0.90 39.82
CA GLU A 280 -5.48 -0.87 40.66
C GLU A 280 -4.51 0.26 40.29
N ALA A 281 -4.39 0.58 39.00
CA ALA A 281 -3.54 1.66 38.51
C ALA A 281 -4.10 3.04 38.87
N LEU A 282 -5.43 3.21 38.86
CA LEU A 282 -6.08 4.51 39.07
C LEU A 282 -6.43 4.80 40.53
N ARG A 283 -6.80 3.76 41.30
CA ARG A 283 -7.17 3.82 42.74
C ARG A 283 -8.20 4.90 43.09
N ARG A 284 -9.18 5.10 42.20
CA ARG A 284 -10.27 6.09 42.30
C ARG A 284 -11.45 5.62 41.45
N ASN A 285 -12.59 6.29 41.57
CA ASN A 285 -13.73 6.04 40.69
C ASN A 285 -13.48 6.63 39.31
N PHE A 286 -14.05 5.99 38.29
CA PHE A 286 -14.00 6.42 36.90
C PHE A 286 -15.14 5.76 36.14
N ASP A 287 -15.59 6.45 35.10
CA ASP A 287 -16.39 5.83 34.05
C ASP A 287 -15.46 4.93 33.23
N TYR A 288 -15.97 3.85 32.65
CA TYR A 288 -15.14 3.01 31.77
C TYR A 288 -15.81 2.69 30.45
N LEU A 289 -14.96 2.54 29.43
CA LEU A 289 -15.27 2.03 28.11
C LEU A 289 -14.25 0.93 27.77
N SER A 290 -14.74 -0.23 27.37
CA SER A 290 -13.93 -1.34 26.88
C SER A 290 -14.29 -1.64 25.43
N LEU A 291 -13.27 -1.77 24.57
CA LEU A 291 -13.39 -2.23 23.19
C LEU A 291 -12.49 -3.44 23.02
N THR A 292 -13.10 -4.60 22.75
CA THR A 292 -12.40 -5.89 22.64
C THR A 292 -12.75 -6.57 21.32
N ILE A 293 -11.74 -7.09 20.61
CA ILE A 293 -11.99 -7.93 19.43
C ILE A 293 -12.39 -9.34 19.84
N ASP A 294 -13.10 -10.05 18.96
CA ASP A 294 -13.29 -11.49 19.12
C ASP A 294 -11.94 -12.23 19.07
N ASN A 295 -11.71 -13.10 20.06
CA ASN A 295 -10.51 -13.92 20.19
C ASN A 295 -9.18 -13.12 20.10
N PRO A 296 -8.89 -12.19 21.05
CA PRO A 296 -7.70 -11.36 21.01
C PRO A 296 -6.39 -12.16 20.89
N SER A 297 -5.55 -11.76 19.93
CA SER A 297 -4.29 -12.43 19.64
C SER A 297 -3.35 -11.53 18.86
N VAL A 298 -2.05 -11.68 19.11
CA VAL A 298 -0.97 -10.90 18.48
C VAL A 298 -0.94 -10.99 16.95
N LYS A 299 -1.59 -12.00 16.36
CA LYS A 299 -1.64 -12.25 14.91
C LYS A 299 -2.96 -11.85 14.26
N ARG A 300 -3.95 -11.45 15.07
CA ARG A 300 -5.33 -11.31 14.60
C ARG A 300 -5.49 -10.10 13.69
N ILE A 301 -4.84 -8.99 14.02
CA ILE A 301 -4.95 -7.71 13.31
C ILE A 301 -3.58 -7.35 12.71
N LEU A 302 -3.49 -7.44 11.38
CA LEU A 302 -2.24 -7.16 10.64
C LEU A 302 -2.43 -6.14 9.51
N TYR A 303 -3.63 -5.99 8.95
CA TYR A 303 -3.81 -5.16 7.77
C TYR A 303 -4.57 -3.86 8.04
N ARG A 304 -4.30 -2.88 7.19
CA ARG A 304 -4.74 -1.48 7.30
C ARG A 304 -6.24 -1.32 7.52
N GLU A 305 -7.05 -2.08 6.79
CA GLU A 305 -8.52 -1.95 6.86
C GLU A 305 -9.06 -2.30 8.24
N GLU A 306 -8.57 -3.40 8.83
CA GLU A 306 -8.94 -3.84 10.17
C GLU A 306 -8.47 -2.85 11.24
N VAL A 307 -7.22 -2.38 11.11
CA VAL A 307 -6.65 -1.35 12.00
C VAL A 307 -7.49 -0.08 11.97
N LYS A 308 -7.82 0.44 10.79
CA LYS A 308 -8.64 1.64 10.63
C LYS A 308 -10.06 1.45 11.17
N SER A 309 -10.66 0.28 10.95
CA SER A 309 -11.98 -0.03 11.48
C SER A 309 -12.02 0.00 13.01
N ILE A 310 -11.03 -0.61 13.67
CA ILE A 310 -10.92 -0.60 15.14
C ILE A 310 -10.69 0.82 15.65
N GLN A 311 -9.76 1.55 15.04
CA GLN A 311 -9.46 2.93 15.42
C GLN A 311 -10.69 3.83 15.27
N SER A 312 -11.39 3.75 14.14
CA SER A 312 -12.57 4.57 13.86
C SER A 312 -13.69 4.26 14.85
N ARG A 313 -13.91 2.98 15.17
CA ARG A 313 -14.91 2.59 16.16
C ARG A 313 -14.55 3.10 17.55
N LEU A 314 -13.31 2.94 18.00
CA LEU A 314 -12.84 3.46 19.29
C LEU A 314 -13.05 4.97 19.39
N LYS A 315 -12.61 5.71 18.36
CA LYS A 315 -12.76 7.17 18.30
C LYS A 315 -14.23 7.58 18.41
N GLY A 316 -15.10 6.93 17.64
CA GLY A 316 -16.55 7.22 17.67
C GLY A 316 -17.18 6.96 19.04
N LEU A 317 -16.81 5.88 19.72
CA LEU A 317 -17.31 5.55 21.06
C LEU A 317 -16.85 6.58 22.10
N VAL A 318 -15.56 6.93 22.10
CA VAL A 318 -15.02 7.92 23.04
C VAL A 318 -15.66 9.29 22.80
N GLU A 319 -15.77 9.73 21.53
CA GLU A 319 -16.41 11.01 21.20
C GLU A 319 -17.90 11.03 21.54
N HIS A 320 -18.60 9.89 21.43
CA HIS A 320 -19.99 9.79 21.88
C HIS A 320 -20.13 9.99 23.40
N LEU A 321 -19.22 9.42 24.20
CA LEU A 321 -19.23 9.61 25.65
C LEU A 321 -18.85 11.05 26.05
N ILE A 322 -17.88 11.66 25.36
CA ILE A 322 -17.49 13.07 25.58
C ILE A 322 -18.66 14.03 25.32
N GLN A 323 -19.57 13.71 24.39
CA GLN A 323 -20.77 14.52 24.16
C GLN A 323 -21.77 14.48 25.33
N GLN A 324 -21.68 13.47 26.20
CA GLN A 324 -22.58 13.27 27.34
C GLN A 324 -21.95 13.73 28.65
N GLN A 325 -20.63 13.62 28.77
CA GLN A 325 -19.86 13.93 29.97
C GLN A 325 -18.59 14.69 29.60
N ASP A 326 -18.34 15.79 30.30
CA ASP A 326 -17.08 16.54 30.19
C ASP A 326 -15.97 15.83 30.98
N TYR A 327 -15.33 14.84 30.36
CA TYR A 327 -14.18 14.15 30.95
C TYR A 327 -12.94 15.05 30.96
N GLU A 328 -12.38 15.26 32.15
CA GLU A 328 -11.13 15.99 32.33
C GLU A 328 -9.92 15.15 31.92
N LYS A 329 -9.99 13.82 32.15
CA LYS A 329 -8.93 12.86 31.84
C LYS A 329 -9.47 11.60 31.20
N ILE A 330 -8.72 11.10 30.23
CA ILE A 330 -8.97 9.83 29.57
C ILE A 330 -7.75 8.92 29.79
N HIS A 331 -7.91 7.85 30.55
CA HIS A 331 -6.87 6.87 30.84
C HIS A 331 -6.90 5.74 29.81
N LEU A 332 -5.93 5.75 28.90
CA LEU A 332 -5.88 4.79 27.79
C LEU A 332 -4.97 3.60 28.14
N PHE A 333 -5.59 2.44 28.32
CA PHE A 333 -4.94 1.16 28.52
C PHE A 333 -5.02 0.33 27.23
N TYR A 334 -3.88 -0.07 26.69
CA TYR A 334 -3.81 -0.65 25.36
C TYR A 334 -3.04 -1.97 25.36
N ALA A 335 -3.65 -3.01 24.79
CA ALA A 335 -3.01 -4.26 24.40
C ALA A 335 -3.35 -4.56 22.95
N GLY A 336 -2.52 -4.08 22.02
CA GLY A 336 -2.72 -4.29 20.59
C GLY A 336 -1.44 -4.14 19.77
N PRO A 337 -1.53 -4.24 18.45
CA PRO A 337 -0.37 -4.17 17.58
C PRO A 337 0.14 -2.73 17.40
N ALA A 338 1.39 -2.59 16.95
CA ALA A 338 2.10 -1.30 16.93
C ALA A 338 1.46 -0.27 15.96
N GLY A 339 0.99 -0.71 14.79
CA GLY A 339 0.35 0.17 13.82
C GLY A 339 -0.97 0.77 14.32
N LEU A 340 -1.78 -0.03 15.01
CA LEU A 340 -3.01 0.47 15.63
C LEU A 340 -2.73 1.46 16.77
N ALA A 341 -1.64 1.31 17.52
CA ALA A 341 -1.26 2.30 18.54
C ALA A 341 -0.99 3.69 17.91
N ILE A 342 -0.29 3.74 16.78
CA ILE A 342 -0.07 4.97 16.00
C ILE A 342 -1.42 5.54 15.53
N GLU A 343 -2.28 4.72 14.91
CA GLU A 343 -3.57 5.19 14.39
C GLU A 343 -4.51 5.68 15.51
N ILE A 344 -4.51 5.05 16.69
CA ILE A 344 -5.23 5.56 17.86
C ILE A 344 -4.72 6.94 18.24
N GLY A 345 -3.40 7.12 18.32
CA GLY A 345 -2.77 8.41 18.56
C GLY A 345 -3.23 9.49 17.58
N ARG A 346 -3.26 9.18 16.29
CA ARG A 346 -3.74 10.08 15.23
C ARG A 346 -5.22 10.43 15.35
N GLY A 347 -6.01 9.56 15.99
CA GLY A 347 -7.43 9.75 16.21
C GLY A 347 -7.78 10.67 17.38
N ILE A 348 -6.82 10.94 18.28
CA ILE A 348 -7.04 11.79 19.45
C ILE A 348 -7.18 13.24 18.99
N ASN A 349 -8.29 13.87 19.35
CA ASN A 349 -8.52 15.28 19.06
C ASN A 349 -8.25 16.12 20.33
N PRO A 350 -7.12 16.86 20.40
CA PRO A 350 -6.75 17.62 21.61
C PRO A 350 -7.69 18.79 21.91
N ARG A 351 -8.57 19.17 20.98
CA ARG A 351 -9.59 20.22 21.22
C ARG A 351 -10.87 19.69 21.84
N MET A 352 -11.11 18.38 21.75
CA MET A 352 -12.35 17.75 22.23
C MET A 352 -12.10 16.78 23.40
N TRP A 353 -10.97 16.07 23.38
CA TRP A 353 -10.63 15.08 24.39
C TRP A 353 -9.95 15.80 25.57
N GLY A 354 -10.28 15.38 26.79
CA GLY A 354 -9.51 15.75 27.98
C GLY A 354 -8.08 15.21 27.92
N GLU A 355 -7.29 15.47 28.96
CA GLU A 355 -5.89 15.00 29.05
C GLU A 355 -5.85 13.46 28.87
N VAL A 356 -5.19 12.97 27.83
CA VAL A 356 -5.09 11.54 27.56
C VAL A 356 -3.86 10.97 28.27
N CYS A 357 -4.08 10.21 29.33
CA CYS A 357 -3.04 9.56 30.13
C CYS A 357 -2.73 8.17 29.55
N LEU A 358 -1.47 7.93 29.19
CA LEU A 358 -1.01 6.67 28.62
C LEU A 358 -0.30 5.81 29.65
N TYR A 359 -0.46 4.49 29.53
CA TYR A 359 0.06 3.52 30.48
C TYR A 359 0.98 2.50 29.82
N GLN A 360 2.06 2.16 30.52
CA GLN A 360 2.93 1.03 30.17
C GLN A 360 2.52 -0.20 30.96
N TYR A 361 2.37 -1.32 30.27
CA TYR A 361 2.16 -2.62 30.89
C TYR A 361 3.49 -3.30 31.25
N ASP A 362 3.62 -3.78 32.48
CA ASP A 362 4.61 -4.77 32.88
C ASP A 362 3.96 -5.80 33.81
N ARG A 363 3.99 -7.07 33.42
CA ARG A 363 3.43 -8.17 34.22
C ARG A 363 4.15 -8.35 35.57
N ARG A 364 5.39 -7.88 35.69
CA ARG A 364 6.23 -8.05 36.87
C ARG A 364 6.02 -6.97 37.93
N THR A 365 5.31 -5.90 37.62
CA THR A 365 5.04 -4.79 38.54
C THR A 365 3.64 -4.86 39.14
N GLN A 366 3.46 -4.17 40.26
CA GLN A 366 2.18 -4.01 40.96
C GLN A 366 2.04 -2.51 41.33
N PRO A 367 1.15 -1.73 40.67
CA PRO A 367 0.22 -2.15 39.62
C PRO A 367 0.91 -2.58 38.32
N ARG A 368 0.23 -3.41 37.52
CA ARG A 368 0.74 -3.88 36.22
C ARG A 368 0.79 -2.79 35.16
N TYR A 369 -0.04 -1.77 35.32
CA TYR A 369 0.00 -0.58 34.48
C TYR A 369 0.58 0.58 35.28
N SER A 370 1.64 1.18 34.76
CA SER A 370 2.25 2.40 35.29
C SER A 370 2.00 3.56 34.33
N ARG A 371 1.71 4.74 34.88
CA ARG A 371 1.51 5.96 34.07
C ARG A 371 2.83 6.33 33.39
N ALA A 372 2.80 6.45 32.07
CA ALA A 372 3.98 6.75 31.24
C ALA A 372 4.04 8.23 30.87
N LEU A 373 3.08 8.71 30.08
CA LEU A 373 3.05 10.09 29.58
C LEU A 373 1.61 10.56 29.36
N SER A 374 1.44 11.87 29.23
CA SER A 374 0.15 12.50 28.95
C SER A 374 0.19 13.26 27.63
N LEU A 375 -0.96 13.29 26.96
CA LEU A 375 -1.23 14.09 25.78
C LEU A 375 -2.23 15.20 26.15
N THR A 376 -1.90 16.42 25.78
CA THR A 376 -2.67 17.65 26.07
C THR A 376 -2.80 18.48 24.82
#